data_AF-A0A8H5LAD7-F1
#
_entry.id   AF-A0A8H5LAD7-F1
#
_cell.length_a   1.000
_cell.length_b   1.000
_cell.length_c   1.000
_cell.angle_alpha   90.00
_cell.angle_beta   90.00
_cell.angle_gamma   90.00
#
_symmetry.space_group_name_H-M   'P 1'
#
loop_
_entity.id
_entity.type
_entity.pdbx_description
1 polymer ?
#
loop_
_entity_poly.entity_id
_entity_poly.type
_entity_poly.pdbx_seq_one_letter_code
_entity_poly.pdbx_strand_id
1 'polypeptide(L)'
;MRAALVEDGNLNCLGLISEKRKSRNKTLASWVPDFELHSEPFRDYITSLSKVLNKWSIYKAFLSPKRSPPDIATDKDDSVLILKGICLDSVSIVGTQAPGPDFENVGETDPEHWRKSMRDTLNHWRSLLSPDDSYVTGETQAIAFWRTVLVDLNQGRLASKKGGRPKRLDKNDLQDLLQLETPEGTECLLSTWESCLLPIYRQLRLIEQFNRRFFRTEKGYMGLVPPDIQPGDAICLLLGGSVAYALRRSAHETWIYIGECYVHGIMDGEAAAKALEEKIDFAEYRIV
;
A
#
# COMPACT_ATOMS: atom_id res chain seq x y z
N MET A 1 -13.33 -9.99 13.20
CA MET A 1 -12.39 -10.11 12.07
C MET A 1 -12.63 -11.39 11.26
N ARG A 2 -12.55 -12.58 11.87
CA ARG A 2 -12.84 -13.88 11.23
C ARG A 2 -14.08 -13.89 10.32
N ALA A 3 -15.24 -13.47 10.82
CA ALA A 3 -16.49 -13.47 10.01
C ALA A 3 -16.31 -12.68 8.70
N ALA A 4 -15.74 -11.47 8.75
CA ALA A 4 -15.49 -10.66 7.56
C ALA A 4 -14.49 -11.29 6.57
N LEU A 5 -13.54 -12.08 7.06
CA LEU A 5 -12.54 -12.76 6.24
C LEU A 5 -13.09 -14.06 5.65
N VAL A 6 -13.58 -14.97 6.50
CA VAL A 6 -13.95 -16.35 6.17
C VAL A 6 -15.35 -16.43 5.57
N GLU A 7 -16.34 -15.74 6.14
CA GLU A 7 -17.73 -15.84 5.68
C GLU A 7 -17.97 -14.95 4.46
N ASP A 8 -17.38 -13.76 4.47
CA ASP A 8 -17.48 -12.78 3.37
C ASP A 8 -16.47 -13.02 2.24
N GLY A 9 -15.44 -13.85 2.48
CA GLY A 9 -14.38 -14.16 1.52
C GLY A 9 -13.57 -12.93 1.08
N ASN A 10 -13.42 -11.93 1.96
CA ASN A 10 -12.90 -10.61 1.59
C ASN A 10 -11.71 -10.19 2.44
N LEU A 11 -10.54 -10.03 1.80
CA LEU A 11 -9.31 -9.59 2.45
C LEU A 11 -9.23 -8.08 2.70
N ASN A 12 -10.15 -7.26 2.17
CA ASN A 12 -10.07 -5.80 2.29
C ASN A 12 -10.17 -5.32 3.74
N CYS A 13 -10.75 -6.11 4.64
CA CYS A 13 -10.80 -5.76 6.06
C CYS A 13 -9.41 -5.75 6.71
N LEU A 14 -8.41 -6.45 6.17
CA LEU A 14 -7.01 -6.36 6.63
C LEU A 14 -6.44 -4.94 6.47
N GLY A 15 -7.03 -4.11 5.61
CA GLY A 15 -6.72 -2.69 5.48
C GLY A 15 -7.19 -1.83 6.66
N LEU A 16 -7.97 -2.37 7.61
CA LEU A 16 -8.27 -1.69 8.88
C LEU A 16 -7.04 -1.56 9.78
N ILE A 17 -6.03 -2.39 9.54
CA ILE A 17 -4.83 -2.45 10.36
C ILE A 17 -3.87 -1.36 9.86
N SER A 18 -3.87 -0.23 10.55
CA SER A 18 -3.00 0.92 10.26
C SER A 18 -2.17 1.36 11.46
N GLU A 19 -2.41 0.75 12.61
CA GLU A 19 -1.73 1.04 13.86
C GLU A 19 -0.28 0.55 13.88
N LYS A 20 0.60 1.31 14.56
CA LYS A 20 2.02 0.97 14.68
C LYS A 20 2.15 -0.28 15.54
N ARG A 21 2.95 -1.25 15.09
CA ARG A 21 3.08 -2.54 15.78
C ARG A 21 3.53 -2.42 17.24
N LYS A 22 4.38 -1.45 17.55
CA LYS A 22 4.87 -1.19 18.91
C LYS A 22 3.79 -0.71 19.89
N SER A 23 2.70 -0.14 19.38
CA SER A 23 1.62 0.43 20.19
C SER A 23 0.49 -0.58 20.45
N ARG A 24 0.42 -1.66 19.67
CA ARG A 24 -0.61 -2.69 19.73
C ARG A 24 -0.54 -3.52 21.00
N ASN A 25 -1.70 -4.02 21.43
CA ASN A 25 -1.79 -5.11 22.37
C ASN A 25 -1.08 -6.36 21.82
N LYS A 26 -0.06 -6.83 22.56
CA LYS A 26 0.80 -7.95 22.15
C LYS A 26 0.10 -9.31 22.17
N THR A 27 -1.08 -9.42 22.78
CA THR A 27 -1.86 -10.66 22.79
C THR A 27 -2.72 -10.82 21.53
N LEU A 28 -2.95 -9.75 20.78
CA LEU A 28 -3.69 -9.81 19.53
C LEU A 28 -2.81 -10.36 18.41
N ALA A 29 -3.40 -11.26 17.61
CA ALA A 29 -2.78 -11.72 16.39
C ALA A 29 -2.54 -10.55 15.42
N SER A 30 -1.49 -10.60 14.60
CA SER A 30 -1.09 -9.47 13.75
C SER A 30 -2.12 -9.07 12.69
N TRP A 31 -2.99 -10.01 12.31
CA TRP A 31 -4.08 -9.82 11.35
C TRP A 31 -5.40 -9.35 11.99
N VAL A 32 -5.41 -9.10 13.31
CA VAL A 32 -6.57 -8.57 14.04
C VAL A 32 -6.32 -7.09 14.36
N PRO A 33 -7.20 -6.15 13.97
CA PRO A 33 -7.04 -4.74 14.33
C PRO A 33 -7.21 -4.52 15.84
N ASP A 34 -6.40 -3.62 16.41
CA ASP A 34 -6.50 -3.21 17.80
C ASP A 34 -7.48 -2.03 17.96
N PHE A 35 -8.76 -2.34 18.14
CA PHE A 35 -9.80 -1.31 18.22
C PHE A 35 -9.72 -0.44 19.49
N GLU A 36 -8.95 -0.81 20.51
CA GLU A 36 -8.73 0.08 21.67
C GLU A 36 -7.94 1.32 21.26
N LEU A 37 -7.04 1.21 20.28
CA LEU A 37 -6.30 2.35 19.72
C LEU A 37 -7.16 3.23 18.78
N HIS A 38 -8.36 2.75 18.43
CA HIS A 38 -9.30 3.34 17.49
C HIS A 38 -10.61 3.79 18.17
N SER A 39 -10.58 3.99 19.49
CA SER A 39 -11.78 4.29 20.29
C SER A 39 -12.25 5.74 20.17
N GLU A 40 -11.39 6.65 19.71
CA GLU A 40 -11.65 8.08 19.65
C GLU A 40 -12.15 8.53 18.27
N PRO A 41 -13.36 9.09 18.16
CA PRO A 41 -13.91 9.57 16.90
C PRO A 41 -12.95 10.53 16.19
N PHE A 42 -12.76 10.33 14.88
CA PHE A 42 -11.96 11.19 14.01
C PHE A 42 -10.45 11.27 14.32
N ARG A 43 -9.95 10.49 15.27
CA ARG A 43 -8.49 10.29 15.46
C ARG A 43 -7.89 9.33 14.45
N ASP A 44 -8.71 8.42 13.91
CA ASP A 44 -8.21 7.40 13.00
C ASP A 44 -8.06 7.89 11.58
N TYR A 45 -6.93 7.49 11.00
CA TYR A 45 -6.68 7.59 9.58
C TYR A 45 -6.42 6.19 9.03
N ILE A 46 -7.45 5.62 8.40
CA ILE A 46 -7.36 4.32 7.76
C ILE A 46 -6.64 4.50 6.42
N THR A 47 -5.36 4.10 6.37
CA THR A 47 -4.51 4.08 5.17
C THR A 47 -4.76 2.81 4.34
N SER A 48 -6.01 2.55 3.99
CA SER A 48 -6.37 1.35 3.22
C SER A 48 -6.36 1.61 1.71
N LEU A 49 -5.53 0.83 1.01
CA LEU A 49 -5.48 0.77 -0.45
C LEU A 49 -6.70 0.02 -1.01
N SER A 50 -7.12 -1.05 -0.33
CA SER A 50 -8.22 -1.93 -0.76
C SER A 50 -9.62 -1.37 -0.48
N LYS A 51 -9.71 -0.27 0.28
CA LYS A 51 -10.96 0.40 0.68
C LYS A 51 -11.90 -0.51 1.47
N VAL A 52 -11.46 -0.93 2.66
CA VAL A 52 -12.17 -1.71 3.72
C VAL A 52 -13.69 -1.93 3.55
N LEU A 53 -14.49 -0.86 3.46
CA LEU A 53 -15.95 -0.92 3.51
C LEU A 53 -16.64 -1.09 2.14
N ASN A 54 -15.88 -1.08 1.04
CA ASN A 54 -16.41 -1.25 -0.30
C ASN A 54 -15.83 -2.54 -0.91
N LYS A 55 -16.70 -3.42 -1.45
CA LYS A 55 -16.25 -4.61 -2.20
C LYS A 55 -15.61 -4.24 -3.54
N TRP A 56 -15.60 -2.96 -3.91
CA TRP A 56 -14.94 -2.43 -5.09
C TRP A 56 -13.55 -1.86 -4.75
N SER A 57 -12.52 -2.39 -5.41
CA SER A 57 -11.16 -1.85 -5.40
C SER A 57 -10.78 -1.38 -6.81
N ILE A 58 -9.95 -0.34 -6.87
CA ILE A 58 -9.38 0.17 -8.13
C ILE A 58 -8.18 -0.66 -8.61
N TYR A 59 -7.61 -1.46 -7.71
CA TYR A 59 -6.53 -2.40 -8.00
C TYR A 59 -7.06 -3.82 -8.07
N LYS A 60 -6.31 -4.67 -8.76
CA LYS A 60 -6.62 -6.09 -8.95
C LYS A 60 -5.35 -6.92 -8.92
N ALA A 61 -4.53 -6.76 -7.88
CA ALA A 61 -3.24 -7.41 -7.77
C ALA A 61 -3.31 -8.94 -7.91
N PHE A 62 -4.36 -9.57 -7.37
CA PHE A 62 -4.69 -10.96 -7.64
C PHE A 62 -5.98 -11.08 -8.46
N LEU A 63 -5.84 -11.34 -9.76
CA LEU A 63 -6.95 -11.62 -10.68
C LEU A 63 -7.12 -13.13 -10.88
N SER A 64 -8.17 -13.71 -10.27
CA SER A 64 -8.57 -15.07 -10.63
C SER A 64 -9.63 -15.05 -11.74
N PRO A 65 -9.40 -15.68 -12.91
CA PRO A 65 -10.42 -15.83 -13.94
C PRO A 65 -11.54 -16.80 -13.52
N LYS A 66 -11.29 -17.69 -12.55
CA LYS A 66 -12.32 -18.53 -11.93
C LYS A 66 -12.77 -17.85 -10.64
N ARG A 67 -14.04 -17.48 -10.55
CA ARG A 67 -14.70 -16.90 -9.34
C ARG A 67 -14.80 -17.89 -8.16
N SER A 68 -13.79 -18.72 -7.94
CA SER A 68 -13.71 -19.46 -6.70
C SER A 68 -13.38 -18.46 -5.58
N PRO A 69 -14.15 -18.42 -4.49
CA PRO A 69 -13.81 -17.58 -3.36
C PRO A 69 -12.41 -17.95 -2.85
N PRO A 70 -11.65 -16.97 -2.33
CA PRO A 70 -10.33 -17.26 -1.79
C PRO A 70 -10.43 -18.30 -0.67
N ASP A 71 -9.50 -19.24 -0.65
CA ASP A 71 -9.39 -20.25 0.40
C ASP A 71 -8.84 -19.57 1.66
N ILE A 72 -9.76 -19.04 2.46
CA ILE A 72 -9.50 -18.31 3.71
C ILE A 72 -10.01 -19.18 4.86
N ALA A 73 -9.11 -19.53 5.76
CA ALA A 73 -9.46 -20.30 6.95
C ALA A 73 -8.78 -19.72 8.19
N THR A 74 -9.25 -20.14 9.36
CA THR A 74 -8.56 -19.94 10.63
C THR A 74 -8.33 -21.28 11.29
N ASP A 75 -7.39 -21.35 12.23
CA ASP A 75 -7.29 -22.51 13.11
C ASP A 75 -8.41 -22.53 14.17
N LYS A 76 -8.38 -23.52 15.07
CA LYS A 76 -9.52 -23.82 15.95
C LYS A 76 -9.87 -22.70 16.94
N ASP A 77 -8.89 -21.90 17.35
CA ASP A 77 -9.04 -20.82 18.31
C ASP A 77 -8.97 -19.42 17.67
N ASP A 78 -8.97 -19.37 16.34
CA ASP A 78 -8.84 -18.13 15.56
C ASP A 78 -7.58 -17.32 15.91
N SER A 79 -6.50 -17.98 16.33
CA SER A 79 -5.21 -17.34 16.56
C SER A 79 -4.37 -17.24 15.28
N VAL A 80 -4.56 -18.19 14.36
CA VAL A 80 -3.86 -18.25 13.07
C VAL A 80 -4.83 -18.02 11.93
N LEU A 81 -4.53 -17.04 11.08
CA LEU A 81 -5.18 -16.87 9.77
C LEU A 81 -4.41 -17.65 8.70
N ILE A 82 -5.09 -18.53 7.98
CA ILE A 82 -4.51 -19.38 6.95
C ILE A 82 -4.98 -18.87 5.60
N LEU A 83 -4.04 -18.41 4.78
CA LEU A 83 -4.28 -17.89 3.44
C LEU A 83 -3.43 -18.62 2.42
N LYS A 84 -3.86 -18.63 1.17
CA LYS A 84 -3.02 -19.08 0.04
C LYS A 84 -2.58 -17.90 -0.81
N GLY A 85 -1.40 -18.01 -1.43
CA GLY A 85 -0.89 -16.94 -2.28
C GLY A 85 0.39 -17.31 -3.01
N ILE A 86 0.98 -16.30 -3.65
CA ILE A 86 2.34 -16.35 -4.19
C ILE A 86 3.23 -15.34 -3.48
N CYS A 87 4.47 -15.74 -3.21
CA CYS A 87 5.52 -14.82 -2.82
C CYS A 87 6.00 -14.14 -4.10
N LEU A 88 5.69 -12.85 -4.26
CA LEU A 88 6.16 -12.08 -5.40
C LEU A 88 7.67 -11.93 -5.33
N ASP A 89 8.14 -11.37 -4.20
CA ASP A 89 9.55 -11.08 -3.98
C ASP A 89 9.87 -10.69 -2.53
N SER A 90 11.15 -10.50 -2.22
CA SER A 90 11.63 -9.99 -0.94
C SER A 90 12.06 -8.52 -1.03
N VAL A 91 11.80 -7.76 0.03
CA VAL A 91 12.21 -6.35 0.18
C VAL A 91 13.73 -6.28 0.34
N SER A 92 14.39 -5.48 -0.50
CA SER A 92 15.85 -5.29 -0.46
C SER A 92 16.25 -3.95 0.15
N ILE A 93 15.54 -2.88 -0.20
CA ILE A 93 15.84 -1.50 0.19
C ILE A 93 14.56 -0.85 0.70
N VAL A 94 14.68 -0.04 1.76
CA VAL A 94 13.55 0.72 2.33
C VAL A 94 13.94 2.18 2.53
N GLY A 95 13.11 3.08 2.00
CA GLY A 95 13.27 4.52 2.15
C GLY A 95 12.75 5.07 3.48
N THR A 96 12.83 6.39 3.63
CA THR A 96 12.28 7.12 4.79
C THR A 96 10.76 7.00 4.82
N GLN A 97 10.17 7.15 6.00
CA GLN A 97 8.72 7.25 6.15
C GLN A 97 8.25 8.63 5.71
N ALA A 98 7.24 8.68 4.84
CA ALA A 98 6.56 9.92 4.49
C ALA A 98 5.80 10.49 5.69
N PRO A 99 5.84 11.83 5.90
CA PRO A 99 5.07 12.46 6.95
C PRO A 99 3.57 12.22 6.73
N GLY A 100 2.87 11.82 7.79
CA GLY A 100 1.42 11.87 7.85
C GLY A 100 0.92 13.15 8.52
N PRO A 101 -0.41 13.30 8.67
CA PRO A 101 -0.97 14.32 9.53
C PRO A 101 -0.51 14.09 10.98
N ASP A 102 -0.21 15.15 11.73
CA ASP A 102 -0.09 15.05 13.18
C ASP A 102 -1.50 14.93 13.79
N PHE A 103 -1.84 13.75 14.28
CA PHE A 103 -3.16 13.42 14.80
C PHE A 103 -3.32 13.72 16.29
N GLU A 104 -2.21 13.92 17.00
CA GLU A 104 -2.26 14.35 18.40
C GLU A 104 -2.54 15.86 18.48
N ASN A 105 -2.01 16.63 17.50
CA ASN A 105 -2.17 18.09 17.42
C ASN A 105 -2.87 18.51 16.13
N VAL A 106 -4.13 18.10 15.97
CA VAL A 106 -4.98 18.46 14.83
C VAL A 106 -5.15 19.98 14.75
N GLY A 107 -4.34 20.64 13.92
CA GLY A 107 -4.31 22.10 13.76
C GLY A 107 -2.92 22.72 13.84
N GLU A 108 -1.90 21.98 14.29
CA GLU A 108 -0.53 22.47 14.49
C GLU A 108 0.48 21.89 13.49
N THR A 109 0.05 21.04 12.55
CA THR A 109 0.93 20.62 11.45
C THR A 109 1.28 21.85 10.62
N ASP A 110 2.43 22.46 10.90
CA ASP A 110 2.97 23.57 10.13
C ASP A 110 3.07 23.13 8.65
N PRO A 111 2.28 23.73 7.75
CA PRO A 111 2.23 23.30 6.37
C PRO A 111 3.59 23.48 5.65
N GLU A 112 4.38 24.47 6.04
CA GLU A 112 5.74 24.66 5.52
C GLU A 112 6.67 23.53 5.97
N HIS A 113 6.64 23.20 7.25
CA HIS A 113 7.40 22.08 7.80
C HIS A 113 7.00 20.75 7.13
N TRP A 114 5.70 20.50 6.99
CA TRP A 114 5.21 19.27 6.35
C TRP A 114 5.66 19.18 4.89
N ARG A 115 5.50 20.26 4.10
CA ARG A 115 5.97 20.30 2.70
C ARG A 115 7.46 20.00 2.61
N LYS A 116 8.27 20.64 3.48
CA LYS A 116 9.71 20.41 3.53
C LYS A 116 10.02 18.94 3.83
N SER A 117 9.38 18.36 4.84
CA SER A 117 9.56 16.96 5.23
C SER A 117 9.17 15.98 4.12
N MET A 118 8.06 16.24 3.42
CA MET A 118 7.64 15.42 2.28
C MET A 118 8.60 15.58 1.09
N ARG A 119 9.10 16.78 0.83
CA ARG A 119 10.12 17.01 -0.21
C ARG A 119 11.41 16.26 0.08
N ASP A 120 11.91 16.36 1.31
CA ASP A 120 13.10 15.64 1.77
C ASP A 120 12.90 14.11 1.63
N THR A 121 11.69 13.63 1.93
CA THR A 121 11.29 12.23 1.73
C THR A 121 11.32 11.83 0.24
N LEU A 122 10.70 12.62 -0.64
CA LEU A 122 10.69 12.33 -2.08
C LEU A 122 12.10 12.30 -2.68
N ASN A 123 12.95 13.25 -2.28
CA ASN A 123 14.35 13.30 -2.69
C ASN A 123 15.11 12.05 -2.25
N HIS A 124 14.90 11.59 -1.02
CA HIS A 124 15.49 10.35 -0.55
C HIS A 124 14.94 9.13 -1.30
N TRP A 125 13.63 9.03 -1.53
CA TRP A 125 13.07 7.92 -2.31
C TRP A 125 13.62 7.89 -3.74
N ARG A 126 13.78 9.06 -4.38
CA ARG A 126 14.35 9.20 -5.71
C ARG A 126 15.81 8.73 -5.76
N SER A 127 16.58 8.94 -4.69
CA SER A 127 17.99 8.50 -4.63
C SER A 127 18.15 6.98 -4.47
N LEU A 128 17.07 6.26 -4.17
CA LEU A 128 17.07 4.78 -4.04
C LEU A 128 16.79 4.06 -5.36
N LEU A 129 16.50 4.79 -6.45
CA LEU A 129 16.25 4.18 -7.75
C LEU A 129 17.48 3.47 -8.30
N SER A 130 17.23 2.54 -9.23
CA SER A 130 18.32 1.88 -9.95
C SER A 130 19.10 2.90 -10.79
N PRO A 131 20.43 2.77 -10.90
CA PRO A 131 21.21 3.56 -11.86
C PRO A 131 20.90 3.18 -13.32
N ASP A 132 20.39 1.96 -13.55
CA ASP A 132 19.81 1.58 -14.84
C ASP A 132 18.45 2.27 -14.99
N ASP A 133 18.29 3.06 -16.05
CA ASP A 133 17.06 3.81 -16.31
C ASP A 133 15.88 2.91 -16.71
N SER A 134 16.11 1.62 -17.04
CA SER A 134 15.01 0.69 -17.31
C SER A 134 14.35 0.16 -16.03
N TYR A 135 13.02 0.14 -16.00
CA TYR A 135 12.21 -0.53 -14.98
C TYR A 135 11.63 -1.85 -15.51
N VAL A 136 11.22 -2.75 -14.60
CA VAL A 136 10.78 -4.13 -14.93
C VAL A 136 9.57 -4.21 -15.86
N THR A 137 8.77 -3.16 -15.97
CA THR A 137 7.63 -3.05 -16.91
C THR A 137 8.04 -2.55 -18.30
N GLY A 138 9.32 -2.20 -18.49
CA GLY A 138 9.87 -1.62 -19.71
C GLY A 138 9.81 -0.08 -19.79
N GLU A 139 9.20 0.60 -18.82
CA GLU A 139 9.24 2.06 -18.71
C GLU A 139 10.52 2.57 -18.03
N THR A 140 10.71 3.89 -17.98
CA THR A 140 11.88 4.46 -17.29
C THR A 140 11.70 4.42 -15.77
N GLN A 141 12.80 4.43 -15.02
CA GLN A 141 12.78 4.53 -13.56
C GLN A 141 12.03 5.78 -13.09
N ALA A 142 12.17 6.89 -13.80
CA ALA A 142 11.47 8.15 -13.47
C ALA A 142 9.95 8.02 -13.57
N ILE A 143 9.43 7.41 -14.65
CA ILE A 143 7.98 7.23 -14.81
C ILE A 143 7.47 6.24 -13.76
N ALA A 144 8.15 5.10 -13.59
CA ALA A 144 7.79 4.10 -12.59
C ALA A 144 7.80 4.67 -11.15
N PHE A 145 8.75 5.55 -10.85
CA PHE A 145 8.83 6.26 -9.57
C PHE A 145 7.60 7.13 -9.33
N TRP A 146 7.22 8.00 -10.27
CA TRP A 146 6.06 8.86 -10.06
C TRP A 146 4.75 8.09 -10.04
N ARG A 147 4.60 7.05 -10.88
CA ARG A 147 3.46 6.14 -10.76
C ARG A 147 3.43 5.45 -9.41
N THR A 148 4.58 5.13 -8.82
CA THR A 148 4.65 4.58 -7.47
C THR A 148 4.27 5.57 -6.38
N VAL A 149 4.84 6.78 -6.44
CA VAL A 149 4.56 7.87 -5.49
C VAL A 149 3.09 8.24 -5.47
N LEU A 150 2.43 8.21 -6.65
CA LEU A 150 1.01 8.50 -6.81
C LEU A 150 0.11 7.27 -6.61
N VAL A 151 0.68 6.10 -6.26
CA VAL A 151 0.01 4.79 -6.24
C VAL A 151 -0.81 4.50 -7.51
N ASP A 152 -0.32 4.99 -8.64
CA ASP A 152 -0.91 4.91 -9.97
C ASP A 152 -2.31 5.53 -10.07
N LEU A 153 -2.57 6.58 -9.28
CA LEU A 153 -3.80 7.36 -9.32
C LEU A 153 -3.54 8.78 -9.81
N ASN A 154 -4.55 9.34 -10.49
CA ASN A 154 -4.57 10.76 -10.82
C ASN A 154 -4.67 11.60 -9.53
N GLN A 155 -3.60 12.31 -9.18
CA GLN A 155 -3.52 13.20 -8.02
C GLN A 155 -2.97 14.59 -8.42
N GLY A 156 -3.14 15.59 -7.55
CA GLY A 156 -2.61 16.93 -7.85
C GLY A 156 -3.33 17.58 -9.04
N ARG A 157 -2.57 18.13 -9.99
CA ARG A 157 -3.12 18.68 -11.25
C ARG A 157 -3.79 17.63 -12.14
N LEU A 158 -3.45 16.35 -11.96
CA LEU A 158 -4.01 15.23 -12.70
C LEU A 158 -5.43 14.87 -12.22
N ALA A 159 -5.80 15.28 -11.00
CA ALA A 159 -7.10 14.96 -10.43
C ALA A 159 -8.22 15.79 -11.06
N SER A 160 -9.37 15.16 -11.32
CA SER A 160 -10.56 15.85 -11.80
C SER A 160 -11.04 16.91 -10.81
N LYS A 161 -11.14 18.17 -11.25
CA LYS A 161 -11.70 19.28 -10.47
C LYS A 161 -13.21 19.15 -10.21
N LYS A 162 -13.91 18.26 -10.92
CA LYS A 162 -15.37 18.08 -10.81
C LYS A 162 -15.79 17.07 -9.75
N GLY A 163 -14.84 16.55 -8.96
CA GLY A 163 -15.06 15.37 -8.12
C GLY A 163 -15.28 14.12 -8.98
N GLY A 164 -15.24 12.94 -8.35
CA GLY A 164 -15.43 11.67 -9.06
C GLY A 164 -14.76 10.49 -8.38
N ARG A 165 -14.93 9.30 -8.98
CA ARG A 165 -14.19 8.11 -8.57
C ARG A 165 -12.70 8.30 -8.87
N PRO A 166 -11.79 7.77 -8.03
CA PRO A 166 -10.36 7.73 -8.38
C PRO A 166 -10.17 7.10 -9.76
N LYS A 167 -9.24 7.66 -10.53
CA LYS A 167 -8.88 7.16 -11.87
C LYS A 167 -7.42 6.72 -11.83
N ARG A 168 -7.13 5.58 -12.48
CA ARG A 168 -5.75 5.11 -12.70
C ARG A 168 -5.07 5.99 -13.75
N LEU A 169 -3.77 6.21 -13.58
CA LEU A 169 -2.95 6.88 -14.60
C LEU A 169 -2.93 6.03 -15.88
N ASP A 170 -2.93 6.71 -17.03
CA ASP A 170 -2.84 6.09 -18.34
C ASP A 170 -1.80 6.79 -19.23
N LYS A 171 -1.67 6.35 -20.49
CA LYS A 171 -0.65 6.87 -21.43
C LYS A 171 -0.78 8.37 -21.71
N ASN A 172 -1.96 8.95 -21.52
CA ASN A 172 -2.18 10.38 -21.73
C ASN A 172 -1.60 11.22 -20.58
N ASP A 173 -1.40 10.64 -19.41
CA ASP A 173 -0.86 11.32 -18.22
C ASP A 173 0.69 11.36 -18.23
N LEU A 174 1.36 10.73 -19.21
CA LEU A 174 2.82 10.62 -19.26
C LEU A 174 3.54 11.98 -19.28
N GLN A 175 3.02 12.96 -20.02
CA GLN A 175 3.63 14.30 -20.06
C GLN A 175 3.57 14.98 -18.70
N ASP A 176 2.45 14.82 -17.99
CA ASP A 176 2.28 15.38 -16.65
C ASP A 176 3.17 14.69 -15.62
N LEU A 177 3.40 13.37 -15.74
CA LEU A 177 4.37 12.66 -14.91
C LEU A 177 5.79 13.19 -15.11
N LEU A 178 6.18 13.49 -16.36
CA LEU A 178 7.47 14.11 -16.64
C LEU A 178 7.57 15.53 -16.07
N GLN A 179 6.46 16.28 -15.98
CA GLN A 179 6.47 17.58 -15.31
C GLN A 179 6.78 17.46 -13.83
N LEU A 180 6.47 16.35 -13.17
CA LEU A 180 6.80 16.15 -11.75
C LEU A 180 8.31 16.09 -11.49
N GLU A 181 9.13 15.77 -12.49
CA GLU A 181 10.60 15.85 -12.37
C GLU A 181 11.11 17.30 -12.27
N THR A 182 10.29 18.29 -12.61
CA THR A 182 10.64 19.71 -12.44
C THR A 182 10.38 20.18 -11.01
N PRO A 183 11.17 21.13 -10.49
CA PRO A 183 10.88 21.78 -9.21
C PRO A 183 9.45 22.32 -9.15
N GLU A 184 8.99 22.98 -10.22
CA GLU A 184 7.65 23.58 -10.30
C GLU A 184 6.54 22.53 -10.22
N GLY A 185 6.72 21.39 -10.91
CA GLY A 185 5.76 20.28 -10.89
C GLY A 185 5.68 19.62 -9.52
N THR A 186 6.83 19.30 -8.91
CA THR A 186 6.87 18.74 -7.55
C THR A 186 6.25 19.71 -6.54
N GLU A 187 6.58 21.01 -6.59
CA GLU A 187 6.00 22.00 -5.69
C GLU A 187 4.48 22.11 -5.81
N CYS A 188 3.96 22.06 -7.04
CA CYS A 188 2.51 22.09 -7.23
C CYS A 188 1.82 20.84 -6.65
N LEU A 189 2.46 19.66 -6.76
CA LEU A 189 1.95 18.44 -6.17
C LEU A 189 1.94 18.53 -4.64
N LEU A 190 3.06 18.97 -4.03
CA LEU A 190 3.19 19.13 -2.59
C LEU A 190 2.16 20.10 -2.02
N SER A 191 1.95 21.25 -2.67
CA SER A 191 0.92 22.22 -2.28
C SER A 191 -0.49 21.63 -2.33
N THR A 192 -0.76 20.76 -3.32
CA THR A 192 -2.06 20.07 -3.40
C THR A 192 -2.23 19.08 -2.25
N TRP A 193 -1.20 18.28 -1.95
CA TRP A 193 -1.27 17.30 -0.86
C TRP A 193 -1.38 17.91 0.52
N GLU A 194 -0.61 18.97 0.78
CA GLU A 194 -0.71 19.74 2.00
C GLU A 194 -2.11 20.32 2.20
N SER A 195 -2.73 20.85 1.14
CA SER A 195 -4.11 21.32 1.20
C SER A 195 -5.06 20.21 1.65
N CYS A 196 -4.77 18.95 1.31
CA CYS A 196 -5.54 17.78 1.74
C CYS A 196 -5.27 17.32 3.18
N LEU A 197 -4.31 17.90 3.91
CA LEU A 197 -4.10 17.60 5.33
C LEU A 197 -5.23 18.16 6.22
N LEU A 198 -5.98 19.14 5.71
CA LEU A 198 -7.08 19.73 6.45
C LEU A 198 -8.12 18.65 6.83
N PRO A 199 -8.67 18.70 8.06
CA PRO A 199 -9.63 17.70 8.55
C PRO A 199 -10.78 17.39 7.58
N ILE A 200 -11.29 18.41 6.88
CA ILE A 200 -12.38 18.28 5.91
C ILE A 200 -12.03 17.39 4.69
N TYR A 201 -10.75 17.29 4.34
CA TYR A 201 -10.28 16.48 3.23
C TYR A 201 -9.77 15.10 3.64
N ARG A 202 -9.68 14.80 4.94
CA ARG A 202 -9.25 13.49 5.47
C ARG A 202 -10.08 12.33 4.92
N GLN A 203 -11.36 12.56 4.68
CA GLN A 203 -12.31 11.56 4.16
C GLN A 203 -12.28 11.44 2.62
N LEU A 204 -11.57 12.31 1.91
CA LEU A 204 -11.54 12.27 0.44
C LEU A 204 -10.67 11.12 -0.11
N ARG A 205 -9.87 10.43 0.72
CA ARG A 205 -9.18 9.16 0.36
C ARG A 205 -8.31 9.24 -0.91
N LEU A 206 -7.76 10.41 -1.23
CA LEU A 206 -7.01 10.64 -2.46
C LEU A 206 -5.49 10.45 -2.30
N ILE A 207 -5.00 10.40 -1.06
CA ILE A 207 -3.57 10.38 -0.76
C ILE A 207 -3.30 9.16 0.09
N GLU A 208 -2.65 8.17 -0.51
CA GLU A 208 -2.38 6.88 0.14
C GLU A 208 -0.94 6.77 0.65
N GLN A 209 -0.06 7.68 0.22
CA GLN A 209 1.36 7.67 0.51
C GLN A 209 1.72 8.18 1.92
N PHE A 210 0.80 8.85 2.62
CA PHE A 210 1.06 9.33 3.99
C PHE A 210 1.37 8.17 4.93
N ASN A 211 2.37 8.37 5.79
CA ASN A 211 2.87 7.35 6.70
C ASN A 211 3.32 6.05 6.00
N ARG A 212 3.55 6.06 4.69
CA ARG A 212 4.14 4.90 3.98
C ARG A 212 5.63 5.08 3.78
N ARG A 213 6.31 3.98 3.47
CA ARG A 213 7.72 3.95 3.06
C ARG A 213 7.79 3.48 1.62
N PHE A 214 8.66 4.13 0.84
CA PHE A 214 9.09 3.58 -0.44
C PHE A 214 9.98 2.37 -0.20
N PHE A 215 9.90 1.40 -1.10
CA PHE A 215 10.77 0.24 -1.05
C PHE A 215 11.13 -0.24 -2.44
N ARG A 216 12.19 -1.04 -2.51
CA ARG A 216 12.54 -1.87 -3.65
C ARG A 216 12.66 -3.32 -3.22
N THR A 217 12.49 -4.20 -4.19
CA THR A 217 12.62 -5.64 -4.04
C THR A 217 13.91 -6.16 -4.70
N GLU A 218 14.26 -7.42 -4.46
CA GLU A 218 15.45 -8.06 -5.04
C GLU A 218 15.39 -8.17 -6.58
N LYS A 219 14.21 -8.44 -7.14
CA LYS A 219 13.96 -8.51 -8.59
C LYS A 219 13.72 -7.14 -9.23
N GLY A 220 13.82 -6.06 -8.45
CA GLY A 220 13.82 -4.69 -8.96
C GLY A 220 12.46 -3.99 -9.01
N TYR A 221 11.38 -4.61 -8.51
CA TYR A 221 10.10 -3.90 -8.31
C TYR A 221 10.24 -2.79 -7.27
N MET A 222 9.42 -1.75 -7.40
CA MET A 222 9.28 -0.68 -6.41
C MET A 222 7.83 -0.49 -5.98
N GLY A 223 7.63 0.13 -4.82
CA GLY A 223 6.29 0.33 -4.29
C GLY A 223 6.22 1.18 -3.02
N LEU A 224 5.04 1.21 -2.40
CA LEU A 224 4.78 1.85 -1.11
C LEU A 224 4.17 0.87 -0.10
N VAL A 225 4.64 0.91 1.15
CA VAL A 225 4.30 -0.07 2.20
C VAL A 225 4.15 0.60 3.57
N PRO A 226 3.65 -0.11 4.59
CA PRO A 226 3.52 0.43 5.95
C PRO A 226 4.88 0.79 6.61
N PRO A 227 4.89 1.64 7.64
CA PRO A 227 6.11 2.08 8.33
C PRO A 227 7.03 0.96 8.82
N ASP A 228 6.42 -0.14 9.28
CA ASP A 228 7.09 -1.19 10.03
C ASP A 228 7.84 -2.19 9.13
N ILE A 229 7.87 -1.98 7.80
CA ILE A 229 8.64 -2.81 6.86
C ILE A 229 10.14 -2.78 7.14
N GLN A 230 10.83 -3.87 6.80
CA GLN A 230 12.28 -3.97 6.81
C GLN A 230 12.80 -4.82 5.62
N PRO A 231 14.09 -4.68 5.24
CA PRO A 231 14.72 -5.61 4.32
C PRO A 231 14.56 -7.08 4.77
N GLY A 232 14.29 -7.98 3.82
CA GLY A 232 14.00 -9.39 4.05
C GLY A 232 12.52 -9.71 4.27
N ASP A 233 11.65 -8.71 4.49
CA ASP A 233 10.21 -8.94 4.49
C ASP A 233 9.73 -9.39 3.10
N ALA A 234 8.73 -10.28 3.05
CA ALA A 234 8.17 -10.81 1.83
C ALA A 234 7.00 -9.94 1.36
N ILE A 235 6.91 -9.72 0.05
CA ILE A 235 5.73 -9.17 -0.61
C ILE A 235 4.96 -10.32 -1.24
N CYS A 236 3.72 -10.50 -0.83
CA CYS A 236 2.87 -11.60 -1.26
C CYS A 236 1.62 -11.10 -1.96
N LEU A 237 1.18 -11.85 -2.97
CA LEU A 237 -0.15 -11.71 -3.55
C LEU A 237 -1.00 -12.84 -3.01
N LEU A 238 -1.96 -12.48 -2.16
CA LEU A 238 -2.85 -13.42 -1.49
C LEU A 238 -4.10 -13.63 -2.35
N LEU A 239 -4.59 -14.87 -2.41
CA LEU A 239 -5.75 -15.23 -3.20
C LEU A 239 -6.94 -14.34 -2.82
N GLY A 240 -7.61 -13.77 -3.81
CA GLY A 240 -8.75 -12.85 -3.61
C GLY A 240 -8.38 -11.44 -3.15
N GLY A 241 -7.09 -11.16 -2.93
CA GLY A 241 -6.60 -9.85 -2.56
C GLY A 241 -6.61 -8.86 -3.73
N SER A 242 -7.14 -7.66 -3.50
CA SER A 242 -7.10 -6.60 -4.51
C SER A 242 -5.77 -5.86 -4.58
N VAL A 243 -4.92 -6.02 -3.56
CA VAL A 243 -3.61 -5.37 -3.40
C VAL A 243 -2.54 -6.40 -3.00
N ALA A 244 -1.28 -5.99 -2.94
CA ALA A 244 -0.21 -6.82 -2.39
C ALA A 244 -0.15 -6.67 -0.85
N TYR A 245 0.51 -7.61 -0.18
CA TYR A 245 0.64 -7.63 1.28
C TYR A 245 2.08 -7.89 1.69
N ALA A 246 2.57 -7.12 2.66
CA ALA A 246 3.85 -7.38 3.29
C ALA A 246 3.67 -8.37 4.44
N LEU A 247 4.44 -9.45 4.42
CA LEU A 247 4.49 -10.48 5.44
C LEU A 247 5.93 -10.66 5.93
N ARG A 248 6.10 -10.82 7.24
CA ARG A 248 7.40 -11.10 7.85
C ARG A 248 7.45 -12.54 8.35
N ARG A 249 8.48 -13.28 7.98
CA ARG A 249 8.69 -14.64 8.51
C ARG A 249 8.96 -14.58 10.01
N SER A 250 8.26 -15.42 10.76
CA SER A 250 8.41 -15.60 12.21
C SER A 250 8.99 -16.99 12.52
N ALA A 251 9.11 -17.32 13.81
CA ALA A 251 9.45 -18.67 14.25
C ALA A 251 8.41 -19.70 13.79
N HIS A 252 8.81 -20.98 13.75
CA HIS A 252 7.91 -22.11 13.48
C HIS A 252 7.13 -22.03 12.16
N GLU A 253 7.75 -21.49 11.10
CA GLU A 253 7.15 -21.39 9.76
C GLU A 253 5.85 -20.57 9.70
N THR A 254 5.64 -19.69 10.69
CA THR A 254 4.54 -18.73 10.70
C THR A 254 4.96 -17.39 10.11
N TRP A 255 3.97 -16.56 9.83
CA TRP A 255 4.13 -15.24 9.25
C TRP A 255 3.46 -14.19 10.13
N ILE A 256 3.99 -12.98 10.10
CA ILE A 256 3.36 -11.82 10.70
C ILE A 256 2.88 -10.91 9.58
N TYR A 257 1.62 -10.49 9.65
CA TYR A 257 1.06 -9.44 8.83
C TYR A 257 1.71 -8.09 9.15
N ILE A 258 2.23 -7.42 8.12
CA ILE A 258 2.80 -6.06 8.23
C ILE A 258 1.84 -5.02 7.67
N GLY A 259 1.18 -5.32 6.54
CA GLY A 259 0.12 -4.47 5.98
C GLY A 259 0.03 -4.47 4.45
N GLU A 260 -0.94 -3.70 3.93
CA GLU A 260 -1.19 -3.57 2.50
C GLU A 260 -0.07 -2.81 1.79
N CYS A 261 0.27 -3.24 0.58
CA CYS A 261 1.33 -2.70 -0.24
C CYS A 261 0.81 -2.35 -1.63
N TYR A 262 1.28 -1.22 -2.15
CA TYR A 262 1.19 -0.91 -3.56
C TYR A 262 2.52 -1.31 -4.22
N VAL A 263 2.47 -2.04 -5.34
CA VAL A 263 3.66 -2.50 -6.08
C VAL A 263 3.48 -2.19 -7.55
N HIS A 264 4.33 -1.32 -8.10
CA HIS A 264 4.15 -0.87 -9.47
C HIS A 264 4.46 -1.99 -10.48
N GLY A 265 3.55 -2.17 -11.44
CA GLY A 265 3.60 -3.25 -12.44
C GLY A 265 2.98 -4.57 -12.02
N ILE A 266 2.33 -4.62 -10.85
CA ILE A 266 1.68 -5.84 -10.31
C ILE A 266 0.19 -5.62 -9.97
N MET A 267 -0.25 -4.36 -9.84
CA MET A 267 -1.60 -4.03 -9.34
C MET A 267 -2.72 -4.29 -10.36
N ASP A 268 -2.41 -4.77 -11.57
CA ASP A 268 -3.38 -5.14 -12.61
C ASP A 268 -3.41 -6.66 -12.87
N GLY A 269 -2.81 -7.45 -11.98
CA GLY A 269 -2.89 -8.91 -11.98
C GLY A 269 -1.80 -9.60 -12.80
N GLU A 270 -0.76 -8.88 -13.20
CA GLU A 270 0.32 -9.35 -14.08
C GLU A 270 1.03 -10.58 -13.50
N ALA A 271 1.40 -10.54 -12.22
CA ALA A 271 2.06 -11.67 -11.55
C ALA A 271 1.12 -12.85 -11.32
N ALA A 272 -0.16 -12.61 -11.05
CA ALA A 272 -1.15 -13.68 -10.90
C ALA A 272 -1.40 -14.40 -12.24
N ALA A 273 -1.52 -13.65 -13.34
CA ALA A 273 -1.65 -14.20 -14.69
C ALA A 273 -0.43 -15.08 -15.04
N LYS A 274 0.78 -14.57 -14.80
CA LYS A 274 2.02 -15.32 -15.02
C LYS A 274 2.08 -16.60 -14.18
N ALA A 275 1.74 -16.54 -12.90
CA ALA A 275 1.72 -17.72 -12.02
C ALA A 275 0.74 -18.80 -12.50
N LEU A 276 -0.41 -18.41 -13.04
CA LEU A 276 -1.39 -19.34 -13.61
C LEU A 276 -0.88 -19.98 -14.91
N GLU A 277 -0.22 -19.21 -15.78
CA GLU A 277 0.40 -19.71 -17.02
C GLU A 277 1.51 -20.73 -16.72
N GLU A 278 2.35 -20.42 -15.74
CA GLU A 278 3.46 -21.26 -15.28
C GLU A 278 2.99 -22.42 -14.36
N LYS A 279 1.69 -22.50 -14.04
CA LYS A 279 1.10 -23.50 -13.14
C LYS A 279 1.80 -23.57 -11.79
N ILE A 280 2.13 -22.41 -11.23
CA ILE A 280 2.74 -22.30 -9.90
C ILE A 280 1.68 -22.68 -8.85
N ASP A 281 2.05 -23.59 -7.95
CA ASP A 281 1.24 -23.92 -6.78
C ASP A 281 1.21 -22.75 -5.79
N PHE A 282 0.02 -22.46 -5.25
CA PHE A 282 -0.15 -21.43 -4.24
C PHE A 282 0.31 -21.93 -2.87
N ALA A 283 1.29 -21.24 -2.30
CA ALA A 283 1.81 -21.54 -0.97
C ALA A 283 0.79 -21.17 0.12
N GLU A 284 0.79 -21.93 1.22
CA GLU A 284 0.04 -21.61 2.42
C GLU A 284 0.82 -20.64 3.33
N TYR A 285 0.14 -19.59 3.78
CA TYR A 285 0.64 -18.58 4.71
C TYR A 285 -0.16 -18.67 6.00
N ARG A 286 0.50 -19.13 7.07
CA ARG A 286 -0.04 -19.22 8.43
C ARG A 286 0.33 -17.96 9.20
N ILE A 287 -0.59 -17.01 9.28
CA ILE A 287 -0.38 -15.67 9.82
C ILE A 287 -0.81 -15.62 11.29
N VAL A 288 0.12 -15.24 12.17
CA VAL A 288 -0.05 -15.06 13.62
C VAL A 288 0.04 -13.60 14.02
#